data_AF-A0A367JU02-F1
#
_entry.id   AF-A0A367JU02-F1
#
_cell.length_a   1.000
_cell.length_b   1.000
_cell.length_c   1.000
_cell.angle_alpha   90.00
_cell.angle_beta   90.00
_cell.angle_gamma   90.00
#
_symmetry.space_group_name_H-M   'P 1'
#
loop_
_entity.id
_entity.type
_entity.pdbx_description
1 polymer ?
#
loop_
_entity_poly.entity_id
_entity_poly.type
_entity_poly.pdbx_seq_one_letter_code
_entity_poly.pdbx_strand_id
1 'polypeptide(L)'
;ATNLGLTLNWDFFDVVDAQEYPSVEDIKNRKYDAIIITGSKYNAHDDVPWILKLVDFVKTARGLTEYVRLIGICFGHQIIARASDGITGRNPNGWEVGYVETQLTPLGKELFDTDKPFLRVNQFHQDHVIKLPPGFQCLAFTEHNTPYHSMISEDKQCITVQGHPEFNKDTVKIMIEKRKELGIVPLEVADKALETLKTHGLNMEDIWLCEKFLQFVLCNQ
;
A
#
# COMPACT_ATOMS: atom_id res chain seq x y z
N ALA A 1 -4.32 1.64 22.88
CA ALA A 1 -5.58 0.95 22.56
C ALA A 1 -6.16 1.59 21.32
N THR A 2 -6.46 0.81 20.29
CA THR A 2 -7.20 1.32 19.12
C THR A 2 -8.65 1.64 19.52
N ASN A 3 -9.41 2.32 18.66
CA ASN A 3 -10.86 2.50 18.83
C ASN A 3 -11.62 1.15 18.95
N LEU A 4 -10.95 0.05 18.61
CA LEU A 4 -11.44 -1.32 18.70
C LEU A 4 -11.05 -2.02 20.01
N GLY A 5 -10.41 -1.32 20.96
CA GLY A 5 -9.98 -1.91 22.23
C GLY A 5 -8.77 -2.85 22.12
N LEU A 6 -8.04 -2.81 21.01
CA LEU A 6 -6.90 -3.70 20.76
C LEU A 6 -5.58 -3.07 21.22
N THR A 7 -4.66 -3.93 21.66
CA THR A 7 -3.26 -3.59 21.87
C THR A 7 -2.46 -4.10 20.67
N LEU A 8 -1.77 -3.19 20.00
CA LEU A 8 -0.90 -3.51 18.87
C LEU A 8 0.54 -3.56 19.38
N ASN A 9 1.21 -4.69 19.16
CA ASN A 9 2.64 -4.87 19.44
C ASN A 9 3.39 -4.86 18.12
N TRP A 10 4.50 -4.12 18.06
CA TRP A 10 5.25 -3.88 16.83
C TRP A 10 6.70 -4.31 17.01
N ASP A 11 7.17 -5.16 16.10
CA ASP A 11 8.58 -5.38 15.84
C ASP A 11 8.94 -4.67 14.53
N PHE A 12 10.06 -3.96 14.51
CA PHE A 12 10.54 -3.22 13.34
C PHE A 12 11.77 -3.91 12.76
N PHE A 13 11.82 -3.99 11.43
CA PHE A 13 12.91 -4.63 10.70
C PHE A 13 13.41 -3.68 9.62
N ASP A 14 14.70 -3.36 9.66
CA ASP A 14 15.34 -2.59 8.60
C ASP A 14 15.78 -3.51 7.46
N VAL A 15 14.93 -3.60 6.45
CA VAL A 15 15.15 -4.41 5.24
C VAL A 15 16.08 -3.75 4.22
N VAL A 16 16.44 -2.47 4.40
CA VAL A 16 17.23 -1.71 3.42
C VAL A 16 18.71 -1.74 3.80
N ASP A 17 19.05 -1.25 4.98
CA ASP A 17 20.46 -1.10 5.38
C ASP A 17 20.92 -2.30 6.21
N ALA A 18 20.16 -2.69 7.24
CA ALA A 18 20.51 -3.82 8.11
C ALA A 18 20.18 -5.21 7.52
N GLN A 19 19.34 -5.29 6.49
CA GLN A 19 18.88 -6.54 5.88
C GLN A 19 18.21 -7.51 6.87
N GLU A 20 17.48 -6.96 7.84
CA GLU A 20 16.77 -7.68 8.90
C GLU A 20 15.36 -8.07 8.48
N TYR A 21 14.92 -9.25 8.94
CA TYR A 21 13.61 -9.81 8.61
C TYR A 21 13.10 -10.65 9.80
N PRO A 22 11.78 -10.79 9.98
CA PRO A 22 11.22 -11.82 10.85
C PRO A 22 11.80 -13.19 10.52
N SER A 23 12.16 -13.98 11.54
CA SER A 23 12.69 -15.31 11.30
C SER A 23 11.60 -16.26 10.77
N VAL A 24 11.99 -17.26 9.97
CA VAL A 24 11.07 -18.30 9.48
C VAL A 24 10.35 -18.99 10.64
N GLU A 25 11.05 -19.20 11.75
CA GLU A 25 10.51 -19.85 12.95
C GLU A 25 9.47 -18.98 13.63
N ASP A 26 9.71 -17.68 13.76
CA ASP A 26 8.73 -16.73 14.30
C ASP A 26 7.44 -16.70 13.45
N ILE A 27 7.58 -16.71 12.12
CA ILE A 27 6.45 -16.74 11.18
C ILE A 27 5.66 -18.06 11.33
N LYS A 28 6.35 -19.21 11.33
CA LYS A 28 5.70 -20.53 11.46
C LYS A 28 4.99 -20.70 12.79
N ASN A 29 5.58 -20.21 13.87
CA ASN A 29 5.02 -20.29 15.22
C ASN A 29 3.97 -19.22 15.51
N ARG A 30 3.52 -18.48 14.48
CA ARG A 30 2.48 -17.44 14.60
C ARG A 30 2.81 -16.37 15.65
N LYS A 31 4.09 -15.98 15.75
CA LYS A 31 4.49 -14.83 16.59
C LYS A 31 3.85 -13.53 16.10
N TYR A 32 3.57 -13.44 14.80
CA TYR A 32 2.95 -12.29 14.15
C TYR A 32 1.58 -12.66 13.59
N ASP A 33 0.58 -11.79 13.79
CA ASP A 33 -0.70 -11.89 13.09
C ASP A 33 -0.61 -11.32 11.67
N ALA A 34 0.25 -10.32 11.48
CA ALA A 34 0.46 -9.67 10.20
C ALA A 34 1.90 -9.17 10.03
N ILE A 35 2.33 -9.07 8.78
CA ILE A 35 3.56 -8.39 8.36
C ILE A 35 3.16 -7.26 7.41
N ILE A 36 3.63 -6.05 7.71
CA ILE A 36 3.36 -4.85 6.90
C ILE A 36 4.63 -4.44 6.18
N ILE A 37 4.56 -4.36 4.85
CA ILE A 37 5.60 -3.81 3.99
C ILE A 37 5.23 -2.37 3.66
N THR A 38 6.03 -1.43 4.15
CA THR A 38 5.75 0.01 4.09
C THR A 38 6.13 0.63 2.74
N GLY A 39 5.80 1.92 2.59
CA GLY A 39 6.24 2.73 1.46
C GLY A 39 7.76 2.97 1.48
N SER A 40 8.31 3.34 0.31
CA SER A 40 9.73 3.61 0.16
C SER A 40 10.00 4.65 -0.92
N LYS A 41 11.19 5.25 -0.89
CA LYS A 41 11.66 6.19 -1.92
C LYS A 41 12.25 5.49 -3.16
N TYR A 42 12.49 4.18 -3.07
CA TYR A 42 13.10 3.36 -4.14
C TYR A 42 12.04 2.82 -5.10
N ASN A 43 12.46 2.40 -6.30
CA ASN A 43 11.54 1.78 -7.26
C ASN A 43 11.43 0.27 -6.98
N ALA A 44 10.22 -0.25 -6.78
CA ALA A 44 10.02 -1.68 -6.45
C ALA A 44 10.39 -2.65 -7.58
N HIS A 45 10.50 -2.14 -8.80
CA HIS A 45 10.83 -2.90 -10.00
C HIS A 45 12.33 -2.95 -10.30
N ASP A 46 13.18 -2.26 -9.52
CA ASP A 46 14.62 -2.33 -9.68
C ASP A 46 15.15 -3.70 -9.20
N ASP A 47 16.17 -4.22 -9.87
CA ASP A 47 16.85 -5.49 -9.55
C ASP A 47 18.06 -5.28 -8.63
N VAL A 48 17.93 -4.39 -7.64
CA VAL A 48 18.98 -4.20 -6.63
C VAL A 48 18.90 -5.29 -5.55
N PRO A 49 20.04 -5.75 -4.97
CA PRO A 49 20.07 -6.95 -4.16
C PRO A 49 19.07 -7.00 -2.99
N TRP A 50 18.89 -5.89 -2.27
CA TRP A 50 17.96 -5.86 -1.14
C TRP A 50 16.49 -5.94 -1.56
N ILE A 51 16.13 -5.38 -2.73
CA ILE A 51 14.77 -5.49 -3.27
C ILE A 51 14.49 -6.92 -3.68
N LEU A 52 15.43 -7.57 -4.37
CA LEU A 52 15.31 -8.99 -4.72
C LEU A 52 15.14 -9.86 -3.48
N LYS A 53 15.96 -9.62 -2.44
CA LYS A 53 15.84 -10.32 -1.15
C LYS A 53 14.48 -10.08 -0.49
N LEU A 54 13.95 -8.85 -0.53
CA LEU A 54 12.63 -8.55 0.02
C LEU A 54 11.51 -9.24 -0.77
N VAL A 55 11.60 -9.29 -2.11
CA VAL A 55 10.66 -10.04 -2.97
C VAL A 55 10.68 -11.53 -2.61
N ASP A 56 11.87 -12.13 -2.46
CA ASP A 56 12.03 -13.53 -2.06
C ASP A 56 11.52 -13.79 -0.65
N PHE A 57 11.73 -12.86 0.28
CA PHE A 57 11.19 -12.93 1.63
C PHE A 57 9.66 -12.94 1.61
N VAL A 58 9.03 -12.01 0.88
CA VAL A 58 7.56 -11.94 0.80
C VAL A 58 6.99 -13.22 0.17
N LYS A 59 7.62 -13.74 -0.88
CA LYS A 59 7.25 -15.02 -1.51
C LYS A 59 7.36 -16.18 -0.51
N THR A 60 8.42 -16.20 0.28
CA THR A 60 8.65 -17.22 1.31
C THR A 60 7.62 -17.09 2.43
N ALA A 61 7.45 -15.91 3.02
CA ALA A 61 6.49 -15.66 4.10
C ALA A 61 5.07 -16.07 3.71
N ARG A 62 4.66 -15.75 2.47
CA ARG A 62 3.37 -16.17 1.90
C ARG A 62 3.21 -17.70 1.88
N GLY A 63 4.25 -18.42 1.43
CA GLY A 63 4.23 -19.88 1.35
C GLY A 63 4.46 -20.64 2.66
N LEU A 64 4.89 -19.96 3.73
CA LEU A 64 5.20 -20.60 5.01
C LEU A 64 3.96 -20.91 5.85
N THR A 65 2.91 -20.10 5.73
CA THR A 65 1.74 -20.17 6.63
C THR A 65 0.58 -19.37 6.07
N GLU A 66 -0.64 -19.90 6.12
CA GLU A 66 -1.86 -19.17 5.73
C GLU A 66 -2.35 -18.20 6.84
N TYR A 67 -1.76 -18.28 8.03
CA TYR A 67 -2.19 -17.54 9.22
C TYR A 67 -1.65 -16.11 9.30
N VAL A 68 -0.46 -15.86 8.75
CA VAL A 68 0.14 -14.53 8.80
C VAL A 68 -0.36 -13.72 7.62
N ARG A 69 -1.04 -12.60 7.89
CA ARG A 69 -1.52 -11.70 6.85
C ARG A 69 -0.40 -10.80 6.34
N LEU A 70 -0.39 -10.50 5.05
CA LEU A 70 0.56 -9.57 4.45
C LEU A 70 -0.16 -8.30 4.01
N ILE A 71 0.35 -7.14 4.45
CA ILE A 71 -0.17 -5.84 4.08
C ILE A 71 0.91 -5.08 3.31
N GLY A 72 0.57 -4.55 2.13
CA GLY A 72 1.48 -3.74 1.32
C GLY A 72 0.98 -2.33 1.13
N ILE A 73 1.83 -1.34 1.42
CA ILE A 73 1.52 0.09 1.24
C ILE A 73 2.50 0.69 0.23
N CYS A 74 1.98 1.33 -0.82
CA CYS A 74 2.76 1.97 -1.88
C CYS A 74 3.86 1.07 -2.47
N PHE A 75 5.12 1.26 -2.11
CA PHE A 75 6.22 0.35 -2.47
C PHE A 75 5.92 -1.10 -2.05
N GLY A 76 5.41 -1.32 -0.84
CA GLY A 76 5.03 -2.65 -0.37
C GLY A 76 3.90 -3.30 -1.17
N HIS A 77 2.95 -2.51 -1.68
CA HIS A 77 1.91 -3.00 -2.60
C HIS A 77 2.56 -3.57 -3.87
N GLN A 78 3.54 -2.85 -4.42
CA GLN A 78 4.27 -3.27 -5.61
C GLN A 78 5.17 -4.49 -5.35
N ILE A 79 5.81 -4.57 -4.18
CA ILE A 79 6.61 -5.73 -3.78
C ILE A 79 5.75 -6.99 -3.64
N ILE A 80 4.59 -6.90 -2.99
CA ILE A 80 3.66 -8.04 -2.89
C ILE A 80 3.19 -8.48 -4.28
N ALA A 81 2.88 -7.53 -5.16
CA ALA A 81 2.50 -7.85 -6.53
C ALA A 81 3.62 -8.60 -7.25
N ARG A 82 4.85 -8.06 -7.19
CA ARG A 82 6.04 -8.66 -7.81
C ARG A 82 6.38 -10.03 -7.25
N ALA A 83 6.29 -10.23 -5.93
CA ALA A 83 6.52 -11.52 -5.28
C ALA A 83 5.47 -12.59 -5.64
N SER A 84 4.31 -12.14 -6.13
CA SER A 84 3.19 -13.00 -6.56
C SER A 84 3.11 -13.12 -8.10
N ASP A 85 4.20 -12.83 -8.81
CA ASP A 85 4.31 -12.91 -10.28
C ASP A 85 3.48 -11.84 -11.06
N GLY A 86 3.13 -10.74 -10.39
CA GLY A 86 2.67 -9.50 -11.02
C GLY A 86 3.81 -8.69 -11.65
N ILE A 87 3.45 -7.67 -12.44
CA ILE A 87 4.43 -6.76 -13.08
C ILE A 87 4.23 -5.36 -12.51
N THR A 88 5.31 -4.73 -12.07
CA THR A 88 5.33 -3.34 -11.61
C THR A 88 6.29 -2.52 -12.43
N GLY A 89 6.09 -1.20 -12.48
CA GLY A 89 6.93 -0.33 -13.28
C GLY A 89 6.48 1.13 -13.25
N ARG A 90 7.21 1.96 -13.98
CA ARG A 90 6.91 3.38 -14.15
C ARG A 90 5.56 3.56 -14.82
N ASN A 91 4.71 4.39 -14.23
CA ASN A 91 3.41 4.73 -14.77
C ASN A 91 3.58 5.68 -15.97
N PRO A 92 3.15 5.30 -17.19
CA PRO A 92 3.25 6.17 -18.37
C PRO A 92 2.38 7.43 -18.27
N ASN A 93 1.35 7.43 -17.41
CA ASN A 93 0.51 8.59 -17.14
C ASN A 93 1.15 9.56 -16.12
N GLY A 94 2.30 9.20 -15.57
CA GLY A 94 3.09 10.04 -14.69
C GLY A 94 2.71 9.93 -13.21
N TRP A 95 2.86 11.04 -12.50
CA TRP A 95 2.71 11.12 -11.06
C TRP A 95 1.24 11.15 -10.63
N GLU A 96 0.93 10.43 -9.56
CA GLU A 96 -0.31 10.56 -8.81
C GLU A 96 0.02 11.02 -7.40
N VAL A 97 -0.39 12.25 -7.06
CA VAL A 97 0.11 12.98 -5.89
C VAL A 97 -1.02 13.73 -5.20
N GLY A 98 -1.02 13.68 -3.87
CA GLY A 98 -1.98 14.37 -3.02
C GLY A 98 -3.30 13.63 -2.93
N TYR A 99 -4.36 14.37 -2.66
CA TYR A 99 -5.70 13.81 -2.48
C TYR A 99 -6.30 13.36 -3.82
N VAL A 100 -6.65 12.08 -3.93
CA VAL A 100 -7.25 11.50 -5.14
C VAL A 100 -8.44 10.62 -4.78
N GLU A 101 -9.52 10.77 -5.54
CA GLU A 101 -10.67 9.85 -5.49
C GLU A 101 -10.32 8.59 -6.26
N THR A 102 -10.23 7.47 -5.55
CA THR A 102 -9.95 6.14 -6.08
C THR A 102 -11.25 5.36 -6.16
N GLN A 103 -11.71 5.02 -7.36
CA GLN A 103 -12.95 4.28 -7.58
C GLN A 103 -12.89 2.88 -6.96
N LEU A 104 -13.96 2.50 -6.26
CA LEU A 104 -14.12 1.14 -5.72
C LEU A 104 -14.77 0.23 -6.76
N THR A 105 -14.20 -0.95 -6.94
CA THR A 105 -14.86 -2.06 -7.66
C THR A 105 -16.02 -2.62 -6.83
N PRO A 106 -16.94 -3.41 -7.42
CA PRO A 106 -17.97 -4.10 -6.64
C PRO A 106 -17.38 -4.95 -5.51
N LEU A 107 -16.28 -5.66 -5.75
CA LEU A 107 -15.58 -6.44 -4.73
C LEU A 107 -14.97 -5.54 -3.65
N GLY A 108 -14.41 -4.39 -4.02
CA GLY A 108 -13.91 -3.41 -3.05
C GLY A 108 -14.99 -2.89 -2.11
N LYS A 109 -16.18 -2.60 -2.64
CA LYS A 109 -17.35 -2.20 -1.85
C LYS A 109 -17.80 -3.29 -0.88
N GLU A 110 -17.88 -4.53 -1.37
CA GLU A 110 -18.23 -5.70 -0.55
C GLU A 110 -17.21 -5.92 0.57
N LEU A 111 -15.92 -5.99 0.22
CA LEU A 111 -14.86 -6.27 1.18
C LEU A 111 -14.75 -5.19 2.26
N PHE A 112 -14.89 -3.93 1.88
CA PHE A 112 -14.82 -2.82 2.82
C PHE A 112 -16.16 -2.50 3.48
N ASP A 113 -17.24 -3.22 3.16
CA ASP A 113 -18.59 -3.02 3.68
C ASP A 113 -19.01 -1.54 3.58
N THR A 114 -19.08 -1.04 2.34
CA THR A 114 -19.43 0.35 2.04
C THR A 114 -20.16 0.53 0.72
N ASP A 115 -21.14 1.44 0.69
CA ASP A 115 -21.83 1.86 -0.54
C ASP A 115 -21.10 2.99 -1.28
N LYS A 116 -20.01 3.54 -0.70
CA LYS A 116 -19.27 4.64 -1.31
C LYS A 116 -18.75 4.24 -2.71
N PRO A 117 -18.84 5.13 -3.71
CA PRO A 117 -18.33 4.83 -5.05
C PRO A 117 -16.81 4.92 -5.16
N PHE A 118 -16.16 5.63 -4.24
CA PHE A 118 -14.71 5.85 -4.21
C PHE A 118 -14.20 5.95 -2.77
N LEU A 119 -12.88 5.81 -2.63
CA LEU A 119 -12.11 6.18 -1.45
C LEU A 119 -11.30 7.43 -1.73
N ARG A 120 -11.10 8.27 -0.72
CA ARG A 120 -10.18 9.40 -0.79
C ARG A 120 -8.97 9.08 0.07
N VAL A 121 -7.86 8.84 -0.63
CA VAL A 121 -6.58 8.45 -0.03
C VAL A 121 -5.50 9.32 -0.63
N ASN A 122 -4.52 9.69 0.20
CA ASN A 122 -3.35 10.43 -0.29
C ASN A 122 -2.52 9.54 -1.20
N GLN A 123 -2.13 10.07 -2.35
CA GLN A 123 -1.26 9.41 -3.31
C GLN A 123 0.11 10.07 -3.28
N PHE A 124 1.16 9.27 -3.46
CA PHE A 124 2.50 9.81 -3.65
C PHE A 124 3.36 8.80 -4.41
N HIS A 125 3.03 8.57 -5.67
CA HIS A 125 3.71 7.58 -6.49
C HIS A 125 3.79 7.99 -7.96
N GLN A 126 4.76 7.41 -8.65
CA GLN A 126 4.91 7.47 -10.11
C GLN A 126 5.08 6.07 -10.69
N ASP A 127 5.06 5.05 -9.83
CA ASP A 127 5.16 3.65 -10.19
C ASP A 127 3.87 2.96 -9.79
N HIS A 128 3.48 1.95 -10.54
CA HIS A 128 2.25 1.21 -10.27
C HIS A 128 2.43 -0.28 -10.58
N VAL A 129 1.44 -1.08 -10.18
CA VAL A 129 1.26 -2.42 -10.73
C VAL A 129 0.69 -2.27 -12.14
N ILE A 130 1.42 -2.79 -13.13
CA ILE A 130 1.06 -2.81 -14.56
C ILE A 130 0.20 -4.04 -14.86
N LYS A 131 0.55 -5.19 -14.26
CA LYS A 131 -0.16 -6.46 -14.44
C LYS A 131 -0.50 -7.04 -13.08
N LEU A 132 -1.80 -7.27 -12.88
CA LEU A 132 -2.31 -7.92 -11.68
C LEU A 132 -1.70 -9.34 -11.54
N PRO A 133 -1.24 -9.72 -10.34
CA PRO A 133 -0.74 -11.07 -10.10
C PRO A 133 -1.84 -12.13 -10.27
N PRO A 134 -1.51 -13.37 -10.68
CA PRO A 134 -2.45 -14.49 -10.63
C PRO A 134 -3.02 -14.71 -9.22
N GLY A 135 -4.31 -15.02 -9.12
CA GLY A 135 -4.98 -15.22 -7.81
C GLY A 135 -5.16 -13.94 -7.01
N PHE A 136 -5.03 -12.77 -7.63
CA PHE A 136 -5.38 -11.48 -7.04
C PHE A 136 -6.54 -10.83 -7.78
N GLN A 137 -7.31 -10.03 -7.04
CA GLN A 137 -8.42 -9.25 -7.56
C GLN A 137 -8.22 -7.77 -7.22
N CYS A 138 -8.63 -6.89 -8.13
CA CYS A 138 -8.60 -5.45 -7.93
C CYS A 138 -9.75 -5.02 -7.02
N LEU A 139 -9.45 -4.21 -6.01
CA LEU A 139 -10.44 -3.62 -5.09
C LEU A 139 -10.74 -2.18 -5.46
N ALA A 140 -9.74 -1.42 -5.89
CA ALA A 140 -9.86 -0.01 -6.21
C ALA A 140 -8.88 0.38 -7.33
N PHE A 141 -9.23 1.41 -8.09
CA PHE A 141 -8.45 1.93 -9.20
C PHE A 141 -8.61 3.45 -9.33
N THR A 142 -7.69 4.13 -9.99
CA THR A 142 -7.91 5.49 -10.50
C THR A 142 -8.08 5.44 -12.01
N GLU A 143 -9.22 5.91 -12.50
CA GLU A 143 -9.53 5.93 -13.93
C GLU A 143 -8.43 6.68 -14.73
N HIS A 144 -8.00 6.08 -15.85
CA HIS A 144 -6.94 6.59 -16.72
C HIS A 144 -5.56 6.80 -16.07
N ASN A 145 -5.29 6.29 -14.86
CA ASN A 145 -3.99 6.46 -14.21
C ASN A 145 -3.47 5.17 -13.55
N THR A 146 -4.15 4.70 -12.51
CA THR A 146 -3.68 3.61 -11.63
C THR A 146 -4.68 2.44 -11.65
N PRO A 147 -4.55 1.46 -12.55
CA PRO A 147 -5.56 0.42 -12.76
C PRO A 147 -5.72 -0.56 -11.60
N TYR A 148 -4.66 -0.75 -10.81
CA TYR A 148 -4.62 -1.68 -9.68
C TYR A 148 -4.17 -0.95 -8.42
N HIS A 149 -4.95 0.04 -7.98
CA HIS A 149 -4.60 0.84 -6.80
C HIS A 149 -4.66 0.00 -5.52
N SER A 150 -5.69 -0.83 -5.36
CA SER A 150 -5.80 -1.75 -4.22
C SER A 150 -6.07 -3.15 -4.72
N MET A 151 -5.49 -4.16 -4.07
CA MET A 151 -5.70 -5.56 -4.45
C MET A 151 -5.77 -6.48 -3.23
N ILE A 152 -6.49 -7.58 -3.39
CA ILE A 152 -6.60 -8.69 -2.42
C ILE A 152 -6.24 -10.00 -3.12
N SER A 153 -5.62 -10.93 -2.41
CA SER A 153 -5.47 -12.31 -2.91
C SER A 153 -6.71 -13.15 -2.62
N GLU A 154 -7.04 -14.09 -3.51
CA GLU A 154 -8.23 -14.95 -3.40
C GLU A 154 -8.25 -15.81 -2.13
N ASP A 155 -7.08 -16.23 -1.65
CA ASP A 155 -6.88 -16.92 -0.36
C ASP A 155 -6.98 -15.98 0.87
N LYS A 156 -7.26 -14.69 0.65
CA LYS A 156 -7.41 -13.65 1.65
C LYS A 156 -6.18 -13.49 2.55
N GLN A 157 -4.99 -13.88 2.09
CA GLN A 157 -3.76 -13.73 2.84
C GLN A 157 -3.11 -12.36 2.67
N CYS A 158 -3.28 -11.72 1.50
CA CYS A 158 -2.72 -10.42 1.19
C CYS A 158 -3.81 -9.39 0.95
N ILE A 159 -3.64 -8.19 1.50
CA ILE A 159 -4.38 -6.98 1.11
C ILE A 159 -3.41 -5.82 0.95
N THR A 160 -3.58 -5.00 -0.08
CA THR A 160 -2.61 -3.94 -0.36
C THR A 160 -3.26 -2.69 -0.92
N VAL A 161 -2.54 -1.57 -0.83
CA VAL A 161 -2.97 -0.25 -1.28
C VAL A 161 -1.77 0.55 -1.83
N GLN A 162 -1.95 1.21 -2.98
CA GLN A 162 -0.93 2.03 -3.63
C GLN A 162 -0.80 3.41 -2.99
N GLY A 163 -1.91 3.97 -2.52
CA GLY A 163 -1.95 5.19 -1.72
C GLY A 163 -1.43 5.01 -0.29
N HIS A 164 -1.43 6.12 0.44
CA HIS A 164 -0.89 6.30 1.78
C HIS A 164 -2.00 6.69 2.76
N PRO A 165 -2.79 5.73 3.27
CA PRO A 165 -3.78 6.01 4.32
C PRO A 165 -3.11 6.41 5.65
N GLU A 166 -1.80 6.25 5.80
CA GLU A 166 -1.04 6.73 6.95
C GLU A 166 -0.64 8.21 6.85
N PHE A 167 -0.81 8.84 5.68
CA PHE A 167 -0.50 10.26 5.51
C PHE A 167 -1.70 11.12 5.87
N ASN A 168 -1.49 12.04 6.81
CA ASN A 168 -2.42 13.16 7.03
C ASN A 168 -2.12 14.32 6.05
N LYS A 169 -2.98 15.34 6.07
CA LYS A 169 -2.88 16.53 5.21
C LYS A 169 -1.53 17.25 5.32
N ASP A 170 -0.98 17.37 6.52
CA ASP A 170 0.28 18.11 6.73
C ASP A 170 1.47 17.32 6.21
N THR A 171 1.51 16.01 6.46
CA THR A 171 2.55 15.11 5.95
C THR A 171 2.61 15.13 4.43
N VAL A 172 1.46 14.97 3.76
CA VAL A 172 1.43 14.96 2.29
C VAL A 172 1.79 16.33 1.72
N LYS A 173 1.36 17.43 2.36
CA LYS A 173 1.73 18.79 1.95
C LYS A 173 3.25 19.00 1.99
N ILE A 174 3.89 18.65 3.11
CA ILE A 174 5.35 18.76 3.28
C ILE A 174 6.08 17.92 2.23
N MET A 175 5.60 16.71 1.96
CA MET A 175 6.17 15.82 0.95
C MET A 175 6.08 16.41 -0.46
N ILE A 176 4.95 17.01 -0.82
CA ILE A 176 4.75 17.66 -2.12
C ILE A 176 5.67 18.88 -2.26
N GLU A 177 5.67 19.79 -1.28
CA GLU A 177 6.48 21.01 -1.30
C GLU A 177 7.96 20.67 -1.46
N LYS A 178 8.48 19.75 -0.63
CA LYS A 178 9.89 19.34 -0.69
C LYS A 178 10.26 18.70 -2.03
N ARG A 179 9.41 17.82 -2.58
CA ARG A 179 9.70 17.15 -3.87
C ARG A 179 9.52 18.07 -5.06
N LYS A 180 8.66 19.09 -4.95
CA LYS A 180 8.56 20.21 -5.90
C LYS A 180 9.85 21.02 -5.94
N GLU A 181 10.37 21.42 -4.78
CA GLU A 181 11.63 22.18 -4.66
C GLU A 181 12.82 21.42 -5.23
N LEU A 182 12.86 20.10 -5.03
CA LEU A 182 13.89 19.22 -5.58
C LEU A 182 13.72 18.90 -7.07
N GLY A 183 12.65 19.36 -7.72
CA GLY A 183 12.36 19.08 -9.13
C GLY A 183 12.00 17.62 -9.43
N ILE A 184 11.66 16.83 -8.41
CA ILE A 184 11.33 15.40 -8.55
C ILE A 184 9.88 15.23 -9.04
N VAL A 185 8.96 16.02 -8.47
CA VAL A 185 7.57 16.10 -8.92
C VAL A 185 7.46 17.34 -9.82
N PRO A 186 6.93 17.22 -11.05
CA PRO A 186 6.74 18.36 -11.93
C PRO A 186 5.93 19.48 -11.27
N LEU A 187 6.30 20.74 -11.53
CA LEU A 187 5.68 21.92 -10.90
C LEU A 187 4.15 21.92 -11.03
N GLU A 188 3.64 21.66 -12.23
CA GLU A 188 2.20 21.63 -12.50
C GLU A 188 1.47 20.56 -11.68
N VAL A 189 2.06 19.37 -11.55
CA VAL A 189 1.49 18.27 -10.75
C VAL A 189 1.46 18.64 -9.27
N ALA A 190 2.58 19.18 -8.76
CA ALA A 190 2.70 19.58 -7.38
C ALA A 190 1.72 20.73 -7.02
N ASP A 191 1.62 21.76 -7.87
CA ASP A 191 0.75 22.90 -7.65
C ASP A 191 -0.72 22.51 -7.67
N LYS A 192 -1.13 21.64 -8.61
CA LYS A 192 -2.47 21.07 -8.64
C LYS A 192 -2.77 20.29 -7.35
N ALA A 193 -1.85 19.43 -6.91
CA ALA A 193 -2.04 18.63 -5.71
C ALA A 193 -2.16 19.50 -4.43
N LEU A 194 -1.33 20.54 -4.31
CA LEU A 194 -1.39 21.49 -3.19
C LEU A 194 -2.71 22.27 -3.16
N GLU A 195 -3.25 22.63 -4.33
CA GLU A 195 -4.54 23.31 -4.42
C GLU A 195 -5.71 22.40 -4.02
N THR A 196 -5.69 21.13 -4.46
CA THR A 196 -6.69 20.13 -4.04
C THR A 196 -6.66 19.92 -2.52
N LEU A 197 -5.49 19.90 -1.89
CA LEU A 197 -5.36 19.74 -0.43
C LEU A 197 -5.97 20.90 0.36
N LYS A 198 -5.93 22.13 -0.17
CA LYS A 198 -6.59 23.29 0.48
C LYS A 198 -8.10 23.14 0.48
N THR A 199 -8.66 22.63 -0.62
CA THR A 199 -10.10 22.64 -0.90
C THR A 199 -10.83 21.39 -0.42
N HIS A 200 -10.17 20.23 -0.37
CA HIS A 200 -10.84 18.92 -0.14
C HIS A 200 -10.26 18.09 1.03
N GLY A 201 -9.12 18.49 1.62
CA GLY A 201 -8.35 17.67 2.56
C GLY A 201 -8.92 17.48 3.97
N LEU A 202 -10.24 17.61 4.19
CA LEU A 202 -10.86 17.43 5.52
C LEU A 202 -11.66 16.13 5.66
N ASN A 203 -12.05 15.47 4.57
CA ASN A 203 -12.89 14.27 4.60
C ASN A 203 -12.21 13.11 3.85
N MET A 204 -11.17 12.55 4.45
CA MET A 204 -10.44 11.39 3.92
C MET A 204 -10.93 10.09 4.56
N GLU A 205 -10.80 8.98 3.83
CA GLU A 205 -11.06 7.64 4.34
C GLU A 205 -9.78 6.98 4.90
N ASP A 206 -8.80 7.78 5.32
CA ASP A 206 -7.48 7.36 5.79
C ASP A 206 -7.55 6.45 7.04
N ILE A 207 -8.11 6.97 8.14
CA ILE A 207 -8.30 6.20 9.40
C ILE A 207 -9.25 5.03 9.16
N TRP A 208 -10.35 5.27 8.44
CA TRP A 208 -11.35 4.23 8.14
C TRP A 208 -10.74 3.07 7.33
N LEU A 209 -9.89 3.34 6.34
CA LEU A 209 -9.22 2.30 5.56
C LEU A 209 -8.21 1.52 6.41
N CYS A 210 -7.51 2.20 7.32
CA CYS A 210 -6.64 1.54 8.31
C CYS A 210 -7.45 0.60 9.22
N GLU A 211 -8.65 1.02 9.67
CA GLU A 211 -9.56 0.16 10.44
C GLU A 211 -10.02 -1.06 9.64
N LYS A 212 -10.31 -0.91 8.34
CA LYS A 212 -10.64 -2.04 7.46
C LYS A 212 -9.48 -3.02 7.28
N PHE A 213 -8.24 -2.52 7.19
CA PHE A 213 -7.05 -3.37 7.13
C PHE A 213 -6.82 -4.10 8.45
N LEU A 214 -7.09 -3.47 9.59
CA LEU A 214 -7.04 -4.12 10.89
C LEU A 214 -8.12 -5.20 11.03
N GLN A 215 -9.35 -4.94 10.56
CA GLN A 215 -10.42 -5.94 10.50
C GLN A 215 -10.01 -7.16 9.65
N PHE A 216 -9.38 -6.93 8.50
CA PHE A 216 -8.84 -8.00 7.65
C PHE A 216 -7.83 -8.91 8.39
N VAL A 217 -6.99 -8.34 9.24
CA VAL A 217 -6.07 -9.12 10.09
C VAL A 217 -6.84 -9.96 11.11
N LEU A 218 -7.85 -9.37 11.76
CA LEU A 218 -8.61 -10.02 12.83
C LEU A 218 -9.55 -11.13 12.32
N CYS A 219 -10.01 -11.06 11.07
CA CYS A 219 -10.82 -12.11 10.46
C CYS A 219 -10.08 -13.45 10.26
N ASN A 220 -8.80 -13.53 10.63
CA ASN A 220 -8.01 -14.78 10.63
C ASN A 220 -7.90 -15.46 12.01
N GLN A 221 -8.66 -14.99 12.99
CA GLN A 221 -8.74 -15.58 14.34
C GLN A 221 -9.86 -16.61 14.43
#